data_AF-A0A651DVM1-F1
#
_entry.id   AF-A0A651DVM1-F1
#
_cell.length_a   1.000
_cell.length_b   1.000
_cell.length_c   1.000
_cell.angle_alpha   90.00
_cell.angle_beta   90.00
_cell.angle_gamma   90.00
#
_symmetry.space_group_name_H-M   'P 1'
#
loop_
_entity.id
_entity.type
_entity.pdbx_description
1 polymer ?
#
loop_
_entity_poly.entity_id
_entity_poly.type
_entity_poly.pdbx_seq_one_letter_code
_entity_poly.pdbx_strand_id
1 'polypeptide(L)'
;MKKQRARAQLPDNASWAQKQMVEAMAGQDPEKLQRSLHRWSIGLLIAAIVLGVGGLFLYGWNLFAGFAAHLVGAGMVFLWYRLRKQRQQLIDLAQALK
;
A
#
# COMPACT_ATOMS: atom_id res chain seq x y z
N MET A 1 -21.05 12.60 -12.05
CA MET A 1 -20.53 12.23 -13.39
C MET A 1 -19.06 11.79 -13.42
N LYS A 2 -18.14 12.33 -12.59
CA LYS A 2 -16.71 11.90 -12.58
C LYS A 2 -16.49 10.40 -12.32
N LYS A 3 -17.27 9.80 -11.41
CA LYS A 3 -17.23 8.35 -11.09
C LYS A 3 -17.54 7.43 -12.29
N GLN A 4 -18.44 7.83 -13.18
CA GLN A 4 -18.78 7.04 -14.38
C GLN A 4 -17.66 7.11 -15.44
N ARG A 5 -17.01 8.28 -15.61
CA ARG A 5 -15.84 8.40 -16.51
C ARG A 5 -14.65 7.58 -16.00
N ALA A 6 -14.45 7.51 -14.70
CA ALA A 6 -13.38 6.70 -14.10
C ALA A 6 -13.59 5.19 -14.34
N ARG A 7 -14.84 4.71 -14.24
CA ARG A 7 -15.19 3.33 -14.60
C ARG A 7 -15.05 3.04 -16.10
N ALA A 8 -15.28 4.03 -16.96
CA ALA A 8 -15.16 3.88 -18.42
C ALA A 8 -13.70 3.79 -18.92
N GLN A 9 -12.72 4.22 -18.12
CA GLN A 9 -11.29 4.07 -18.45
C GLN A 9 -10.72 2.70 -18.05
N LEU A 10 -11.48 1.89 -17.29
CA LEU A 10 -11.07 0.54 -16.94
C LEU A 10 -11.51 -0.42 -18.05
N PRO A 11 -10.63 -1.32 -18.52
CA PRO A 11 -11.04 -2.37 -19.44
C PRO A 11 -12.09 -3.27 -18.77
N ASP A 12 -13.02 -3.82 -19.54
CA ASP A 12 -14.17 -4.58 -19.00
C ASP A 12 -13.75 -5.75 -18.09
N ASN A 13 -12.55 -6.29 -18.33
CA ASN A 13 -11.91 -7.36 -17.55
C ASN A 13 -11.16 -6.89 -16.28
N ALA A 14 -11.22 -5.61 -15.92
CA ALA A 14 -10.56 -5.10 -14.73
C ALA A 14 -11.05 -5.83 -13.48
N SER A 15 -10.10 -6.26 -12.64
CA SER A 15 -10.42 -7.04 -11.44
C SER A 15 -11.28 -6.22 -10.47
N TRP A 16 -12.06 -6.90 -9.63
CA TRP A 16 -12.90 -6.25 -8.63
C TRP A 16 -12.11 -5.26 -7.76
N ALA A 17 -10.87 -5.63 -7.39
CA ALA A 17 -9.97 -4.77 -6.64
C ALA A 17 -9.57 -3.49 -7.41
N GLN A 18 -9.33 -3.58 -8.73
CA GLN A 18 -9.04 -2.39 -9.56
C GLN A 18 -10.25 -1.46 -9.66
N LYS A 19 -11.44 -2.01 -9.85
CA LYS A 19 -12.69 -1.21 -9.91
C LYS A 19 -12.92 -0.45 -8.60
N GLN A 20 -12.72 -1.12 -7.47
CA GLN A 20 -12.91 -0.52 -6.15
C GLN A 20 -11.84 0.53 -5.83
N MET A 21 -10.61 0.30 -6.27
CA MET A 21 -9.49 1.23 -6.12
C MET A 21 -9.70 2.52 -6.93
N VAL A 22 -10.14 2.40 -8.19
CA VAL A 22 -10.50 3.56 -9.02
C VAL A 22 -11.70 4.30 -8.45
N GLU A 23 -12.69 3.60 -7.92
CA GLU A 23 -13.86 4.23 -7.30
C GLU A 23 -13.52 4.97 -5.99
N ALA A 24 -12.61 4.41 -5.19
CA ALA A 24 -12.09 5.06 -3.99
C ALA A 24 -11.23 6.30 -4.33
N MET A 25 -10.55 6.29 -5.48
CA MET A 25 -9.76 7.42 -5.98
C MET A 25 -10.60 8.46 -6.74
N ALA A 26 -11.72 8.06 -7.33
CA ALA A 26 -12.60 8.92 -8.11
C ALA A 26 -13.28 9.98 -7.21
N GLY A 27 -12.66 11.16 -7.15
CA GLY A 27 -13.11 12.30 -6.36
C GLY A 27 -12.23 12.63 -5.15
N GLN A 28 -11.15 11.87 -4.90
CA GLN A 28 -10.13 12.29 -3.94
C GLN A 28 -9.17 13.31 -4.56
N ASP A 29 -8.81 14.32 -3.77
CA ASP A 29 -7.77 15.26 -4.15
C ASP A 29 -6.40 14.54 -4.21
N PRO A 30 -5.63 14.66 -5.31
CA PRO A 30 -4.32 14.02 -5.45
C PRO A 30 -3.37 14.37 -4.30
N GLU A 31 -3.45 15.56 -3.71
CA GLU A 31 -2.63 15.92 -2.55
C GLU A 31 -3.00 15.10 -1.31
N LYS A 32 -4.29 14.88 -1.08
CA LYS A 32 -4.77 14.09 0.07
C LYS A 32 -4.37 12.63 -0.08
N LEU A 33 -4.42 12.11 -1.31
CA LEU A 33 -3.92 10.76 -1.62
C LEU A 33 -2.42 10.66 -1.37
N GLN A 34 -1.61 11.62 -1.84
CA GLN A 34 -0.16 11.64 -1.60
C GLN A 34 0.20 11.65 -0.11
N ARG A 35 -0.49 12.47 0.70
CA ARG A 35 -0.26 12.53 2.15
C ARG A 35 -0.66 11.22 2.84
N SER A 36 -1.75 10.60 2.41
CA SER A 36 -2.18 9.30 2.93
C SER A 36 -1.15 8.22 2.60
N LEU A 37 -0.75 8.10 1.33
CA LEU A 37 0.27 7.14 0.88
C LEU A 37 1.61 7.33 1.61
N HIS A 38 2.01 8.59 1.84
CA HIS A 38 3.22 8.88 2.60
C HIS A 38 3.13 8.40 4.06
N ARG A 39 1.99 8.61 4.71
CA ARG A 39 1.74 8.12 6.07
C ARG A 39 1.73 6.60 6.16
N TRP A 40 1.09 5.92 5.20
CA TRP A 40 1.11 4.45 5.10
C TRP A 40 2.52 3.91 4.87
N SER A 41 3.30 4.58 4.01
CA SER A 41 4.71 4.24 3.78
C SER A 41 5.52 4.34 5.08
N ILE A 42 5.40 5.43 5.84
CA ILE A 42 6.11 5.59 7.12
C ILE A 42 5.64 4.53 8.13
N GLY A 43 4.32 4.30 8.24
CA GLY A 43 3.77 3.31 9.16
C GLY A 43 4.27 1.89 8.88
N LEU A 44 4.30 1.47 7.61
CA LEU A 44 4.84 0.17 7.21
C LEU A 44 6.33 0.03 7.54
N LEU A 45 7.11 1.09 7.34
CA LEU A 45 8.54 1.07 7.65
C LEU A 45 8.79 0.96 9.15
N ILE A 46 8.08 1.74 9.96
CA ILE A 46 8.18 1.68 11.43
C ILE A 46 7.78 0.28 11.92
N ALA A 47 6.65 -0.26 11.43
CA ALA A 47 6.20 -1.58 11.82
C ALA A 47 7.21 -2.68 11.43
N ALA A 48 7.83 -2.58 10.25
CA ALA A 48 8.88 -3.51 9.83
C ALA A 48 10.12 -3.45 10.75
N ILE A 49 10.54 -2.24 11.17
CA ILE A 49 11.67 -2.07 12.10
C ILE A 49 11.33 -2.69 13.46
N VAL A 50 10.14 -2.40 14.00
CA VAL A 50 9.68 -2.95 15.27
C VAL A 50 9.61 -4.47 15.22
N LEU A 51 9.10 -5.05 14.13
CA LEU A 51 9.05 -6.50 13.93
C LEU A 51 10.44 -7.12 13.77
N GLY A 52 11.38 -6.43 13.12
CA GLY A 52 12.76 -6.91 12.99
C GLY A 52 13.47 -6.96 14.35
N VAL A 53 13.42 -5.86 15.10
CA VAL A 53 14.03 -5.79 16.44
C VAL A 53 13.31 -6.71 17.44
N GLY A 54 11.98 -6.70 17.44
CA GLY A 54 11.17 -7.59 18.27
C GLY A 54 11.38 -9.06 17.92
N GLY A 55 11.51 -9.39 16.64
CA GLY A 55 11.82 -10.73 16.15
C GLY A 55 13.17 -11.24 16.65
N LEU A 56 14.19 -10.37 16.70
CA LEU A 56 15.49 -10.69 17.28
C LEU A 56 15.38 -11.05 18.77
N PHE A 57 14.59 -10.28 19.52
CA PHE A 57 14.33 -10.58 20.94
C PHE A 57 13.57 -11.91 21.11
N LEU A 58 12.60 -12.19 20.22
CA LEU A 58 11.82 -13.42 20.24
C LEU A 58 12.67 -14.68 20.00
N TYR A 59 13.78 -14.60 19.27
CA TYR A 59 14.69 -15.75 19.12
C TYR A 59 15.29 -16.22 20.45
N GLY A 60 15.43 -15.33 21.44
CA GLY A 60 15.90 -15.70 22.78
C GLY A 60 14.90 -16.55 23.58
N TRP A 61 13.61 -16.54 23.19
CA TRP A 61 12.55 -17.30 23.86
C TRP A 61 12.02 -18.45 23.00
N ASN A 62 11.74 -18.19 21.72
CA ASN A 62 11.18 -19.15 20.77
C ASN A 62 11.62 -18.86 19.34
N LEU A 63 12.38 -19.79 18.75
CA LEU A 63 12.87 -19.74 17.37
C LEU A 63 11.74 -19.53 16.33
N PHE A 64 10.61 -20.21 16.48
CA PHE A 64 9.48 -20.08 15.54
C PHE A 64 8.80 -18.72 15.64
N ALA A 65 8.72 -18.15 16.84
CA ALA A 65 8.16 -16.81 17.04
C ALA A 65 9.06 -15.74 16.40
N GLY A 66 10.38 -15.87 16.58
CA GLY A 66 11.36 -15.00 15.91
C GLY A 66 11.28 -15.10 14.38
N PHE A 67 11.20 -16.32 13.85
CA PHE A 67 11.08 -16.55 12.41
C PHE A 67 9.77 -15.99 11.83
N ALA A 68 8.64 -16.22 12.49
CA ALA A 68 7.35 -15.69 12.08
C ALA A 68 7.34 -14.15 12.07
N ALA A 69 7.91 -13.50 13.09
CA ALA A 69 8.02 -12.05 13.15
C ALA A 69 8.86 -11.49 11.99
N HIS A 70 9.96 -12.15 11.63
CA HIS A 70 10.79 -11.76 10.49
C HIS A 70 10.08 -11.95 9.15
N LEU A 71 9.29 -13.02 8.97
CA LEU A 71 8.48 -13.21 7.76
C LEU A 71 7.44 -12.10 7.59
N VAL A 72 6.74 -11.73 8.67
CA VAL A 72 5.77 -10.62 8.63
C VAL A 72 6.50 -9.30 8.36
N GLY A 73 7.65 -9.06 9.00
CA GLY A 73 8.49 -7.89 8.75
C GLY A 73 8.95 -7.79 7.29
N ALA A 74 9.41 -8.90 6.71
CA ALA A 74 9.80 -8.98 5.30
C ALA A 74 8.61 -8.66 4.37
N GLY A 75 7.42 -9.19 4.69
CA GLY A 75 6.18 -8.85 3.98
C GLY A 75 5.85 -7.36 4.03
N MET A 76 6.03 -6.71 5.19
CA MET A 76 5.84 -5.27 5.34
C MET A 76 6.84 -4.45 4.54
N VAL A 77 8.12 -4.84 4.52
CA VAL A 77 9.15 -4.20 3.68
C VAL A 77 8.82 -4.36 2.19
N PHE A 78 8.36 -5.54 1.78
CA PHE A 78 7.91 -5.78 0.41
C PHE A 78 6.73 -4.89 0.03
N LEU A 79 5.72 -4.78 0.90
CA LEU A 79 4.57 -3.89 0.69
C LEU A 79 5.00 -2.42 0.63
N TRP A 80 5.91 -2.00 1.51
CA TRP A 80 6.47 -0.65 1.50
C TRP A 80 7.18 -0.35 0.17
N TYR A 81 8.05 -1.26 -0.27
CA TYR A 81 8.75 -1.14 -1.55
C TYR A 81 7.77 -1.07 -2.72
N ARG A 82 6.78 -1.96 -2.74
CA ARG A 82 5.73 -1.99 -3.77
C ARG A 82 4.92 -0.71 -3.79
N LEU A 83 4.51 -0.20 -2.63
CA LEU A 83 3.77 1.04 -2.49
C LEU A 83 4.59 2.22 -3.02
N ARG A 84 5.88 2.27 -2.72
CA ARG A 84 6.80 3.31 -3.20
C ARG A 84 6.93 3.27 -4.73
N LYS A 85 7.01 2.07 -5.31
CA LYS A 85 7.07 1.87 -6.77
C LYS A 85 5.76 2.23 -7.47
N GLN A 86 4.61 1.88 -6.89
CA GLN A 86 3.30 2.17 -7.46
C GLN A 86 2.82 3.60 -7.21
N ARG A 87 3.45 4.33 -6.28
CA ARG A 87 3.05 5.70 -5.91
C ARG A 87 2.96 6.63 -7.12
N GLN A 88 3.89 6.53 -8.06
CA GLN A 88 3.89 7.36 -9.26
C GLN A 88 2.70 7.06 -10.16
N GLN A 89 2.46 5.78 -10.45
CA GLN A 89 1.32 5.32 -11.25
C GLN A 89 -0.03 5.74 -10.65
N LEU A 90 -0.13 5.77 -9.31
CA LEU A 90 -1.33 6.20 -8.60
C LEU A 90 -1.57 7.70 -8.70
N ILE A 91 -0.49 8.49 -8.66
CA ILE A 91 -0.56 9.95 -8.85
C ILE A 91 -0.96 10.26 -10.29
N ASP A 92 -0.36 9.59 -11.27
CA ASP A 92 -0.65 9.78 -12.69
C ASP A 92 -2.11 9.42 -13.00
N LEU A 93 -2.63 8.31 -12.45
CA LEU A 93 -4.05 7.94 -12.55
C LEU A 93 -4.98 8.97 -11.89
N ALA A 94 -4.63 9.45 -10.68
CA ALA A 94 -5.45 10.46 -9.99
C ALA A 94 -5.48 11.80 -10.75
N GLN A 95 -4.37 12.17 -11.42
CA GLN A 95 -4.32 13.34 -12.30
C GLN A 95 -5.13 13.14 -13.59
N ALA A 96 -5.03 11.97 -14.23
CA ALA A 96 -5.79 11.64 -15.45
C ALA A 96 -7.32 11.56 -15.24
N LEU A 97 -7.75 11.32 -13.99
CA LEU A 97 -9.17 11.25 -13.61
C LEU A 97 -9.79 12.59 -13.18
N LYS A 98 -8.99 13.66 -13.05
CA LYS A 98 -9.46 14.97 -12.59
C LYS A 98 -10.15 15.77 -13.69
#